data_AF-A0A3C0MZP9-F1
#
_entry.id   AF-A0A3C0MZP9-F1
#
_cell.length_a   1.000
_cell.length_b   1.000
_cell.length_c   1.000
_cell.angle_alpha   90.00
_cell.angle_beta   90.00
_cell.angle_gamma   90.00
#
_symmetry.space_group_name_H-M   'P 1'
#
loop_
_entity.id
_entity.type
_entity.pdbx_description
1 polymer ?
#
loop_
_entity_poly.entity_id
_entity_poly.type
_entity_poly.pdbx_seq_one_letter_code
_entity_poly.pdbx_strand_id
1 'polypeptide(L)'
;MKKMPLGVALFGIVLVVTSFLQLRTFLIYSRAGYYDVLFVPLPENIIFLRGIFSALLRIAGLAAGMGILLGKDLFRKTALFVAGITIATVYLKHPYYAVKKHAELSINYVAQKIGNFEIMSPAIIELVAKVSMAVLLAIDVFFSLAIIYYFTLPQIKRWFKDRG
;
A
#
# COMPACT_ATOMS: atom_id res chain seq x y z
N MET A 1 3.30 11.66 32.53
CA MET A 1 3.42 11.33 31.08
C MET A 1 2.12 11.70 30.37
N LYS A 2 2.13 12.55 29.33
CA LYS A 2 0.90 12.85 28.55
C LYS A 2 0.38 11.58 27.87
N LYS A 3 -0.90 11.24 27.99
CA LYS A 3 -1.51 10.07 27.33
C LYS A 3 -1.32 10.17 25.80
N MET A 4 -1.15 9.03 25.12
CA MET A 4 -1.07 8.99 23.67
C MET A 4 -2.46 9.29 23.07
N PRO A 5 -2.58 10.23 22.11
CA PRO A 5 -3.84 10.44 21.40
C PRO A 5 -4.26 9.18 20.67
N LEU A 6 -5.55 8.82 20.73
CA LEU A 6 -6.07 7.59 20.13
C LEU A 6 -5.72 7.49 18.63
N GLY A 7 -5.85 8.57 17.87
CA GLY A 7 -5.50 8.57 16.45
C GLY A 7 -4.01 8.31 16.19
N VAL A 8 -3.10 8.72 17.08
CA VAL A 8 -1.67 8.38 16.96
C VAL A 8 -1.47 6.87 17.10
N ALA A 9 -2.12 6.25 18.07
CA ALA A 9 -2.09 4.79 18.25
C ALA A 9 -2.69 4.08 17.03
N LEU A 10 -3.87 4.49 16.57
CA LEU A 10 -4.55 3.88 15.43
C LEU A 10 -3.73 3.97 14.14
N PHE A 11 -3.29 5.16 13.76
CA PHE A 11 -2.46 5.32 12.55
C PHE A 11 -1.13 4.59 12.67
N GLY A 12 -0.50 4.60 13.86
CA GLY A 12 0.73 3.85 14.11
C GLY A 12 0.55 2.35 13.92
N ILE A 13 -0.48 1.76 14.54
CA ILE A 13 -0.81 0.33 14.41
C ILE A 13 -1.15 -0.02 12.96
N VAL A 14 -2.00 0.76 12.30
CA VAL A 14 -2.38 0.51 10.90
C VAL A 14 -1.15 0.55 9.99
N LEU A 15 -0.27 1.54 10.13
CA LEU A 15 0.98 1.60 9.35
C LEU A 15 1.87 0.39 9.59
N VAL A 16 2.04 -0.04 10.84
CA VAL A 16 2.84 -1.24 11.19
C VAL A 16 2.24 -2.48 10.56
N VAL A 17 0.96 -2.76 10.82
CA VAL A 17 0.30 -3.99 10.37
C VAL A 17 0.24 -4.06 8.84
N THR A 18 -0.19 -2.98 8.18
CA THR A 18 -0.29 -2.95 6.72
C THR A 18 1.07 -3.07 6.06
N SER A 19 2.10 -2.35 6.54
CA SER A 19 3.45 -2.43 5.98
C SER A 19 4.06 -3.83 6.19
N PHE A 20 3.84 -4.44 7.35
CA PHE A 20 4.30 -5.79 7.64
C PHE A 20 3.63 -6.83 6.73
N LEU A 21 2.29 -6.79 6.61
CA LEU A 21 1.56 -7.69 5.72
C LEU A 21 2.00 -7.53 4.27
N GLN A 22 2.21 -6.29 3.82
CA GLN A 22 2.67 -6.01 2.46
C GLN A 22 4.12 -6.45 2.22
N LEU A 23 5.02 -6.35 3.21
CA LEU A 23 6.38 -6.87 3.12
C LEU A 23 6.39 -8.39 3.05
N ARG A 24 5.63 -9.06 3.93
CA ARG A 24 5.47 -10.51 3.88
C ARG A 24 4.95 -10.97 2.52
N THR A 25 3.91 -10.30 2.03
CA THR A 25 3.31 -10.57 0.73
C THR A 25 4.29 -10.35 -0.42
N PHE A 26 5.06 -9.27 -0.37
CA PHE A 26 6.14 -9.01 -1.33
C PHE A 26 7.19 -10.14 -1.32
N LEU A 27 7.67 -10.55 -0.15
CA LEU A 27 8.66 -11.62 -0.04
C LEU A 27 8.17 -12.97 -0.59
N ILE A 28 6.92 -13.33 -0.31
CA ILE A 28 6.30 -14.57 -0.81
C ILE A 28 6.18 -14.51 -2.33
N TYR A 29 5.61 -13.43 -2.87
CA TYR A 29 5.32 -13.32 -4.30
C TYR A 29 6.56 -13.06 -5.16
N SER A 30 7.56 -12.33 -4.66
CA SER A 30 8.83 -12.16 -5.36
C SER A 30 9.58 -13.48 -5.50
N ARG A 31 9.52 -14.38 -4.50
CA ARG A 31 10.11 -15.73 -4.62
C ARG A 31 9.37 -16.63 -5.62
N ALA A 32 8.07 -16.39 -5.80
CA ALA A 32 7.23 -17.19 -6.69
C ALA A 32 7.19 -16.68 -8.14
N GLY A 33 8.01 -15.68 -8.52
CA GLY A 33 7.99 -15.08 -9.87
C GLY A 33 6.69 -14.33 -10.20
N TYR A 34 5.85 -14.07 -9.19
CA TYR A 34 4.51 -13.52 -9.39
C TYR A 34 4.55 -12.08 -9.94
N TYR A 35 5.56 -11.30 -9.56
CA TYR A 35 5.77 -9.95 -10.08
C TYR A 35 6.10 -9.97 -11.58
N ASP A 36 6.88 -10.93 -12.03
CA ASP A 36 7.26 -11.03 -13.45
C ASP A 36 6.03 -11.31 -14.31
N VAL A 37 5.08 -12.11 -13.80
CA VAL A 37 3.79 -12.39 -14.47
C VAL A 37 2.87 -11.17 -14.51
N LEU A 38 2.85 -10.33 -13.47
CA LEU A 38 2.00 -9.14 -13.43
C LEU A 38 2.53 -7.99 -14.28
N PHE A 39 3.86 -7.91 -14.44
CA PHE A 39 4.54 -6.79 -15.06
C PHE A 39 5.24 -7.14 -16.37
N VAL A 40 4.87 -8.27 -17.02
CA VAL A 40 5.41 -8.74 -18.32
C VAL A 40 5.66 -7.64 -19.38
N PRO A 41 4.82 -6.60 -19.53
CA PRO A 41 5.09 -5.55 -20.51
C PRO A 41 6.33 -4.69 -20.20
N LEU A 42 6.89 -4.78 -19.00
CA LEU A 42 8.03 -3.98 -18.55
C LEU A 42 9.35 -4.76 -18.69
N PRO A 43 10.44 -4.09 -19.07
CA PRO A 43 11.79 -4.62 -18.97
C PRO A 43 12.13 -5.08 -17.54
N GLU A 44 12.90 -6.16 -17.42
CA GLU A 44 13.27 -6.78 -16.12
C GLU A 44 13.93 -5.79 -15.15
N ASN A 45 14.77 -4.89 -15.64
CA ASN A 45 15.40 -3.85 -14.83
C ASN A 45 14.37 -2.88 -14.23
N ILE A 46 13.28 -2.57 -14.94
CA ILE A 46 12.20 -1.73 -14.41
C ILE A 46 11.38 -2.48 -13.36
N ILE A 47 11.10 -3.78 -13.59
CA ILE A 47 10.42 -4.64 -12.60
C ILE A 47 11.25 -4.71 -11.31
N PHE A 48 12.56 -4.91 -11.44
CA PHE A 48 13.48 -4.95 -10.31
C PHE A 48 13.52 -3.63 -9.52
N LEU A 49 13.71 -2.49 -10.21
CA LEU A 49 13.72 -1.17 -9.57
C LEU A 49 12.40 -0.89 -8.85
N ARG A 50 11.27 -1.20 -9.50
CA ARG A 50 9.95 -1.10 -8.89
C ARG A 50 9.86 -1.95 -7.63
N GLY A 51 10.39 -3.17 -7.64
CA GLY A 51 10.48 -4.04 -6.46
C GLY A 51 11.25 -3.40 -5.31
N ILE A 52 12.41 -2.81 -5.60
CA ILE A 52 13.22 -2.08 -4.59
C ILE A 52 12.44 -0.90 -4.00
N PHE A 53 11.88 -0.02 -4.85
CA PHE A 53 11.11 1.13 -4.37
C PHE A 53 9.90 0.71 -3.54
N SER A 54 9.21 -0.34 -3.98
CA SER A 54 8.09 -0.97 -3.29
C SER A 54 8.49 -1.47 -1.90
N ALA A 55 9.63 -2.16 -1.78
CA ALA A 55 10.16 -2.63 -0.50
C ALA A 55 10.58 -1.47 0.42
N LEU A 56 11.32 -0.49 -0.12
CA LEU A 56 11.77 0.70 0.62
C LEU A 56 10.59 1.49 1.20
N LEU A 57 9.52 1.70 0.42
CA LEU A 57 8.31 2.38 0.90
C LEU A 57 7.66 1.64 2.07
N ARG A 58 7.61 0.31 2.03
CA ARG A 58 7.03 -0.49 3.14
C ARG A 58 7.93 -0.50 4.37
N ILE A 59 9.25 -0.56 4.20
CA ILE A 59 10.20 -0.43 5.32
C ILE A 59 10.07 0.95 5.96
N ALA A 60 9.98 2.01 5.14
CA ALA A 60 9.75 3.36 5.62
C ALA A 60 8.40 3.50 6.35
N GLY A 61 7.33 2.90 5.81
CA GLY A 61 6.01 2.85 6.46
C GLY A 61 6.03 2.11 7.80
N LEU A 62 6.72 0.97 7.87
CA LEU A 62 6.90 0.20 9.11
C LEU A 62 7.69 0.98 10.15
N ALA A 63 8.83 1.56 9.76
CA ALA A 63 9.65 2.40 10.63
C ALA A 63 8.87 3.62 11.11
N ALA A 64 8.12 4.28 10.22
CA ALA A 64 7.26 5.40 10.56
C ALA A 64 6.18 5.01 11.57
N GLY A 65 5.49 3.88 11.35
CA GLY A 65 4.48 3.37 12.29
C GLY A 65 5.05 3.08 13.67
N MET A 66 6.18 2.37 13.76
CA MET A 66 6.85 2.09 15.03
C MET A 66 7.30 3.38 15.73
N GLY A 67 7.94 4.30 15.01
CA GLY A 67 8.41 5.56 15.58
C GLY A 67 7.28 6.52 15.99
N ILE A 68 6.14 6.48 15.31
CA ILE A 68 4.91 7.17 15.71
C ILE A 68 4.42 6.66 17.06
N LEU A 69 4.41 5.34 17.27
CA LEU A 69 4.02 4.73 18.55
C LEU A 69 5.03 5.06 19.67
N LEU A 70 6.30 5.25 19.34
CA LEU A 70 7.33 5.72 20.28
C LEU A 70 7.27 7.24 20.53
N GLY A 71 6.41 7.98 19.84
CA GLY A 71 6.23 9.42 20.01
C GLY A 71 7.36 10.28 19.43
N LYS A 72 8.08 9.80 18.42
CA LYS A 72 9.23 10.48 17.83
C LYS A 72 8.82 11.35 16.62
N ASP A 73 9.08 12.66 16.66
CA ASP A 73 8.67 13.62 15.62
C ASP A 73 9.28 13.36 14.24
N LEU A 74 10.51 12.82 14.20
CA LEU A 74 11.16 12.41 12.95
C LEU A 74 10.27 11.46 12.13
N PHE A 75 9.67 10.47 12.79
CA PHE A 75 8.84 9.46 12.13
C PHE A 75 7.46 9.99 11.73
N ARG A 76 6.94 11.01 12.44
CA ARG A 76 5.77 11.77 11.96
C ARG A 76 6.07 12.45 10.62
N LYS A 77 7.24 13.09 10.49
CA LYS A 77 7.66 13.73 9.23
C LYS A 77 7.86 12.69 8.12
N THR A 78 8.45 11.54 8.45
CA THR A 78 8.58 10.41 7.51
C THR A 78 7.20 9.92 7.04
N ALA A 79 6.22 9.76 7.94
CA ALA A 79 4.86 9.36 7.55
C ALA A 79 4.20 10.38 6.61
N LEU A 80 4.36 11.67 6.87
CA LEU A 80 3.87 12.74 5.99
C LEU A 80 4.53 12.69 4.61
N PHE A 81 5.84 12.46 4.57
CA PHE A 81 6.60 12.33 3.33
C PHE A 81 6.15 11.11 2.52
N VAL A 82 6.01 9.94 3.17
CA VAL A 82 5.52 8.70 2.53
C VAL A 82 4.09 8.87 2.02
N ALA A 83 3.21 9.55 2.76
CA ALA A 83 1.86 9.85 2.31
C ALA A 83 1.86 10.75 1.07
N GLY A 84 2.71 11.78 1.05
CA GLY A 84 2.89 12.65 -0.12
C GLY A 84 3.37 11.89 -1.35
N ILE A 85 4.41 11.05 -1.21
CA ILE A 85 4.89 10.19 -2.29
C ILE A 85 3.80 9.22 -2.75
N THR A 86 3.04 8.63 -1.83
CA THR A 86 1.99 7.67 -2.17
C THR A 86 0.93 8.31 -3.05
N ILE A 87 0.48 9.53 -2.73
CA ILE A 87 -0.46 10.28 -3.58
C ILE A 87 0.17 10.59 -4.94
N ALA A 88 1.40 11.13 -4.96
CA ALA A 88 2.07 11.53 -6.20
C ALA A 88 2.34 10.35 -7.15
N THR A 89 2.52 9.15 -6.61
CA THR A 89 2.89 7.95 -7.39
C THR A 89 1.78 6.91 -7.50
N VAL A 90 0.56 7.20 -7.02
CA VAL A 90 -0.53 6.21 -6.89
C VAL A 90 -0.88 5.55 -8.23
N TYR A 91 -0.93 6.32 -9.32
CA TYR A 91 -1.19 5.81 -10.66
C TYR A 91 -0.06 4.93 -11.19
N LEU A 92 1.18 5.28 -10.89
CA LEU A 92 2.35 4.48 -11.26
C LEU A 92 2.43 3.19 -10.45
N LYS A 93 1.95 3.22 -9.20
CA LYS A 93 1.93 2.08 -8.29
C LYS A 93 0.88 1.04 -8.69
N HIS A 94 -0.20 1.41 -9.37
CA HIS A 94 -1.26 0.46 -9.77
C HIS A 94 -1.59 0.60 -11.26
N PRO A 95 -0.67 0.22 -12.17
CA PRO A 95 -0.96 0.35 -13.59
C PRO A 95 -2.07 -0.62 -14.00
N TYR A 96 -2.99 -0.14 -14.84
CA TYR A 96 -4.21 -0.87 -15.19
C TYR A 96 -3.94 -2.28 -15.73
N TYR A 97 -2.90 -2.47 -16.55
CA TYR A 97 -2.56 -3.78 -17.11
C TYR A 97 -2.20 -4.80 -16.01
N ALA A 98 -1.53 -4.40 -14.94
CA ALA A 98 -1.15 -5.29 -13.84
C ALA A 98 -2.39 -5.67 -13.00
N VAL A 99 -3.29 -4.70 -12.78
CA VAL A 99 -4.58 -4.95 -12.12
C VAL A 99 -5.45 -5.90 -12.95
N LYS A 100 -5.49 -5.69 -14.28
CA LYS A 100 -6.20 -6.58 -15.21
C LYS A 100 -5.63 -7.99 -15.20
N LYS A 101 -4.30 -8.14 -15.22
CA LYS A 101 -3.65 -9.45 -15.13
C LYS A 101 -3.91 -10.14 -13.79
N HIS A 102 -3.89 -9.38 -12.70
CA HIS A 102 -4.25 -9.90 -11.38
C HIS A 102 -5.71 -10.39 -11.34
N ALA A 103 -6.65 -9.62 -11.91
CA ALA A 103 -8.05 -10.00 -12.00
C ALA A 103 -8.24 -11.28 -12.82
N GLU A 104 -7.57 -11.39 -13.98
CA GLU A 104 -7.57 -12.60 -14.81
C GLU A 104 -7.10 -13.84 -14.03
N LEU A 105 -5.95 -13.75 -13.34
CA LEU A 105 -5.40 -14.86 -12.55
C LEU A 105 -6.34 -15.28 -11.41
N SER A 106 -6.91 -14.31 -10.69
CA SER A 106 -7.82 -14.56 -9.58
C SER A 106 -9.14 -15.19 -10.06
N ILE A 107 -9.72 -14.69 -11.15
CA ILE A 107 -10.93 -15.24 -11.75
C ILE A 107 -10.69 -16.65 -12.27
N ASN A 108 -9.57 -16.89 -12.96
CA ASN A 108 -9.22 -18.23 -13.45
C ASN A 108 -9.06 -19.23 -12.31
N TYR A 109 -8.41 -18.83 -11.21
CA TYR A 109 -8.28 -19.68 -10.02
C TYR A 109 -9.65 -20.00 -9.40
N VAL A 110 -10.53 -19.00 -9.27
CA VAL A 110 -11.89 -19.21 -8.74
C VAL A 110 -12.70 -20.11 -9.67
N ALA A 111 -12.71 -19.84 -10.98
CA ALA A 111 -13.40 -20.63 -12.00
C ALA A 111 -12.98 -22.10 -11.96
N GLN A 112 -11.68 -22.37 -11.86
CA GLN A 112 -11.15 -23.74 -11.70
C GLN A 112 -11.61 -24.41 -10.40
N LYS A 113 -11.75 -23.65 -9.31
CA LYS A 113 -12.20 -24.20 -8.01
C LYS A 113 -13.69 -24.51 -7.96
N ILE A 114 -14.51 -23.73 -8.65
CA ILE A 114 -15.98 -23.88 -8.63
C ILE A 114 -16.53 -24.62 -9.86
N GLY A 115 -15.68 -24.94 -10.84
CA GLY A 115 -16.07 -25.62 -12.08
C GLY A 115 -16.93 -24.75 -13.02
N ASN A 116 -16.96 -23.43 -12.81
CA ASN A 116 -17.74 -22.49 -13.62
C ASN A 116 -16.84 -21.59 -14.46
N PHE A 117 -16.74 -21.93 -15.74
CA PHE A 117 -15.90 -21.23 -16.72
C PHE A 117 -16.57 -20.00 -17.34
N GLU A 118 -17.88 -19.78 -17.16
CA GLU A 118 -18.58 -18.60 -17.69
C GLU A 118 -18.07 -17.29 -17.06
N ILE A 119 -17.54 -17.38 -15.83
CA ILE A 119 -16.99 -16.24 -15.08
C ILE A 119 -15.67 -15.76 -15.70
N MET A 120 -15.01 -16.57 -16.54
CA MET A 120 -13.80 -16.19 -17.28
C MET A 120 -14.07 -15.28 -18.49
N SER A 121 -15.29 -14.74 -18.63
CA SER A 121 -15.60 -13.82 -19.73
C SER A 121 -14.71 -12.56 -19.68
N PRO A 122 -14.23 -12.05 -20.84
CA PRO A 122 -13.42 -10.83 -20.89
C PRO A 122 -14.09 -9.62 -20.26
N ALA A 123 -15.42 -9.51 -20.38
CA ALA A 123 -16.20 -8.42 -19.81
C ALA A 123 -16.16 -8.42 -18.27
N ILE A 124 -16.26 -9.60 -17.64
CA ILE A 124 -16.17 -9.73 -16.17
C ILE A 124 -14.76 -9.37 -15.70
N ILE A 125 -13.72 -9.88 -16.36
CA ILE A 125 -12.32 -9.56 -16.03
C ILE A 125 -12.08 -8.04 -16.12
N GLU A 126 -12.58 -7.40 -17.17
CA GLU A 126 -12.43 -5.95 -17.36
C GLU A 126 -13.16 -5.14 -16.30
N LEU A 127 -14.39 -5.53 -15.95
CA LEU A 127 -15.18 -4.89 -14.91
C LEU A 127 -14.48 -5.00 -13.54
N VAL A 128 -14.06 -6.21 -13.16
CA VAL A 128 -13.34 -6.45 -11.90
C VAL A 128 -12.07 -5.62 -11.85
N ALA A 129 -11.28 -5.59 -12.94
CA ALA A 129 -10.06 -4.79 -12.98
C ALA A 129 -10.32 -3.28 -12.78
N LYS A 130 -11.33 -2.71 -13.43
CA LYS A 130 -11.68 -1.28 -13.30
C LYS A 130 -12.15 -0.95 -11.88
N VAL A 131 -13.03 -1.78 -11.31
CA VAL A 131 -13.53 -1.58 -9.95
C VAL A 131 -12.40 -1.73 -8.93
N SER A 132 -11.57 -2.78 -9.03
CA SER A 132 -10.42 -2.97 -8.15
C SER A 132 -9.43 -1.82 -8.25
N MET A 133 -9.16 -1.30 -9.44
CA MET A 133 -8.29 -0.13 -9.62
C MET A 133 -8.89 1.10 -8.93
N ALA A 134 -10.17 1.40 -9.15
CA ALA A 134 -10.83 2.54 -8.51
C ALA A 134 -10.79 2.44 -6.98
N VAL A 135 -11.05 1.26 -6.43
CA VAL A 135 -10.99 1.01 -4.98
C VAL A 135 -9.57 1.15 -4.44
N LEU A 136 -8.57 0.58 -5.11
CA LEU A 136 -7.16 0.69 -4.71
C LEU A 136 -6.68 2.14 -4.68
N LEU A 137 -6.99 2.91 -5.73
CA LEU A 137 -6.66 4.33 -5.81
C LEU A 137 -7.35 5.13 -4.71
N ALA A 138 -8.64 4.89 -4.50
CA ALA A 138 -9.41 5.56 -3.46
C ALA A 138 -8.81 5.29 -2.07
N ILE A 139 -8.54 4.02 -1.74
CA ILE A 139 -7.96 3.64 -0.44
C ILE A 139 -6.61 4.34 -0.22
N ASP A 140 -5.69 4.25 -1.18
CA ASP A 140 -4.35 4.83 -1.05
C ASP A 140 -4.41 6.37 -0.89
N VAL A 141 -5.28 7.04 -1.65
CA VAL A 141 -5.44 8.51 -1.58
C VAL A 141 -6.13 8.94 -0.28
N PHE A 142 -7.28 8.36 0.07
CA PHE A 142 -8.02 8.73 1.28
C PHE A 142 -7.19 8.47 2.54
N PHE A 143 -6.51 7.32 2.61
CA PHE A 143 -5.66 7.01 3.76
C PHE A 143 -4.47 7.98 3.88
N SER A 144 -3.83 8.30 2.76
CA SER A 144 -2.72 9.28 2.73
C SER A 144 -3.19 10.68 3.12
N LEU A 145 -4.35 11.13 2.63
CA LEU A 145 -4.94 12.40 3.02
C LEU A 145 -5.30 12.44 4.51
N ALA A 146 -5.83 11.34 5.06
CA ALA A 146 -6.15 11.23 6.48
C ALA A 146 -4.88 11.34 7.35
N ILE A 147 -3.78 10.70 6.95
CA ILE A 147 -2.45 10.85 7.59
C ILE A 147 -2.00 12.30 7.54
N ILE A 148 -2.04 12.93 6.36
CA ILE A 148 -1.61 14.31 6.17
C ILE A 148 -2.42 15.25 7.05
N TYR A 149 -3.74 15.17 6.99
CA TYR A 149 -4.64 15.99 7.80
C TYR A 149 -4.37 15.81 9.29
N TYR A 150 -4.38 14.57 9.79
CA TYR A 150 -4.27 14.30 11.22
C TYR A 150 -2.91 14.69 11.80
N PHE A 151 -1.80 14.32 11.15
CA PHE A 151 -0.45 14.60 11.65
C PHE A 151 0.02 16.03 11.39
N THR A 152 -0.76 16.84 10.67
CA THR A 152 -0.50 18.27 10.53
C THR A 152 -1.21 19.13 11.58
N LEU A 153 -2.19 18.58 12.32
CA LEU A 153 -2.91 19.28 13.38
C LEU A 153 -1.95 19.83 14.46
N PRO A 154 -2.10 21.11 14.91
CA PRO A 154 -1.20 21.73 15.88
C PRO A 154 -1.06 20.94 17.19
N GLN A 155 -2.17 20.38 17.69
CA GLN A 155 -2.19 19.58 18.92
C GLN A 155 -1.37 18.29 18.81
N ILE A 156 -1.40 17.64 17.65
CA ILE A 156 -0.63 16.42 17.40
C ILE A 156 0.85 16.77 17.22
N LYS A 157 1.16 17.83 16.46
CA LYS A 157 2.54 18.33 16.34
C LYS A 157 3.16 18.64 17.71
N ARG A 158 2.41 19.30 18.59
CA ARG A 158 2.87 19.62 19.95
C ARG A 158 3.11 18.35 20.77
N TRP A 159 2.21 17.36 20.70
CA TRP A 159 2.41 16.08 21.41
C TRP A 159 3.71 15.36 21.03
N PHE A 160 4.10 15.38 19.74
CA PHE A 160 5.37 14.81 19.29
C PHE A 160 6.58 15.64 19.74
N LYS A 161 6.50 16.98 19.70
CA LYS A 161 7.58 17.85 20.20
C LYS A 161 7.84 17.71 21.70
N ASP A 162 6.80 17.44 22.48
CA ASP A 162 6.91 17.27 23.92
C ASP A 162 7.53 15.92 24.34
N ARG A 163 7.76 14.99 23.39
CA ARG A 163 8.22 13.60 23.65
C ARG A 163 9.46 13.19 22.84
N GLY A 164 9.71 13.86 21.72
CA GLY A 164 10.79 13.56 20.77
C GLY A 164 12.02 14.37 21.11
#